data_AF-A0A4R2KRG1-F1
#
_entry.id   AF-A0A4R2KRG1-F1
#
_cell.length_a   1.000
_cell.length_b   1.000
_cell.length_c   1.000
_cell.angle_alpha   90.00
_cell.angle_beta   90.00
_cell.angle_gamma   90.00
#
_symmetry.space_group_name_H-M   'P 1'
#
loop_
_entity.id
_entity.type
_entity.pdbx_description
1 polymer ?
#
loop_
_entity_poly.entity_id
_entity_poly.type
_entity_poly.pdbx_seq_one_letter_code
_entity_poly.pdbx_strand_id
1 'polypeptide(L)'
;MPLTVRGIQPLLLAVLLAVLQGCASQPEPAFSGGMSTRALLDGSVFDIADGEQPPVPELLEVDGEMHDFLASRVDPEATPLEKIQLILRGILDDGLRMEYENLQTLSAPEAFAARAGNCMSFTNLFIALAREAGLRVRYQEVMLPPSWTDEETTWLYNLHVNALVDLPGNASQVVDFNLEDYDNNYPRRLLPDIAAEARYHSNMGVYWMTREEPRRSFLHFRRAIELAPDTGHFWTNLGTLFRREGHIAHAEAALRNGVRRDGEAVAMSNLAKLYVRYDRPELAAWYEEQVRTFRRKNPYYLYHLARESYAAGDVRSAKAHVTDAIRRHGGDRRFHDLLAMAELELGNASAARLSLQRALALAEAPQRESYRDKLEQLTGR
;
A
#
# COMPACT_ATOMS: atom_id res chain seq x y z
N MET A 1 -65.89 -25.69 -13.92
CA MET A 1 -64.80 -25.92 -14.88
C MET A 1 -63.79 -24.78 -14.73
N PRO A 2 -62.57 -25.03 -14.21
CA PRO A 2 -61.50 -24.04 -14.23
C PRO A 2 -60.67 -24.20 -15.53
N LEU A 3 -60.38 -23.09 -16.21
CA LEU A 3 -59.39 -23.04 -17.27
C LEU A 3 -58.04 -22.64 -16.67
N THR A 4 -57.09 -23.53 -16.86
CA THR A 4 -55.70 -23.52 -16.42
C THR A 4 -54.88 -22.42 -17.10
N VAL A 5 -54.22 -21.56 -16.32
CA VAL A 5 -53.07 -20.77 -16.79
C VAL A 5 -51.81 -21.58 -16.51
N ARG A 6 -51.35 -22.34 -17.50
CA ARG A 6 -50.03 -22.98 -17.52
C ARG A 6 -49.13 -22.23 -18.50
N GLY A 7 -47.94 -21.86 -18.05
CA GLY A 7 -46.77 -21.89 -18.93
C GLY A 7 -46.14 -20.56 -19.33
N ILE A 8 -45.82 -19.65 -18.40
CA ILE A 8 -44.78 -18.62 -18.65
C ILE A 8 -43.80 -18.43 -17.48
N GLN A 9 -43.97 -19.15 -16.35
CA GLN A 9 -43.10 -18.96 -15.19
C GLN A 9 -41.69 -19.57 -15.23
N PRO A 10 -41.37 -20.68 -15.92
CA PRO A 10 -40.02 -21.23 -15.83
C PRO A 10 -38.99 -20.51 -16.73
N LEU A 11 -39.42 -19.89 -17.84
CA LEU A 11 -38.49 -19.24 -18.78
C LEU A 11 -38.03 -17.87 -18.26
N LEU A 12 -38.94 -17.09 -17.65
CA LEU A 12 -38.61 -15.80 -17.04
C LEU A 12 -37.75 -15.97 -15.79
N LEU A 13 -37.92 -17.05 -15.02
CA LEU A 13 -37.07 -17.37 -13.87
C LEU A 13 -35.67 -17.81 -14.33
N ALA A 14 -35.55 -18.59 -15.41
CA ALA A 14 -34.26 -18.99 -15.98
C ALA A 14 -33.47 -17.82 -16.58
N VAL A 15 -34.16 -16.87 -17.23
CA VAL A 15 -33.52 -15.64 -17.74
C VAL A 15 -33.13 -14.69 -16.59
N LEU A 16 -33.94 -14.59 -15.52
CA LEU A 16 -33.53 -13.83 -14.33
C LEU A 16 -32.35 -14.47 -13.59
N LEU A 17 -32.29 -15.81 -13.51
CA LEU A 17 -31.15 -16.53 -12.93
C LEU A 17 -29.88 -16.42 -13.78
N ALA A 18 -30.00 -16.37 -15.12
CA ALA A 18 -28.86 -16.13 -16.01
C ALA A 18 -28.34 -14.68 -15.95
N VAL A 19 -29.24 -13.70 -15.75
CA VAL A 19 -28.85 -12.28 -15.59
C VAL A 19 -28.30 -11.99 -14.19
N LEU A 20 -28.69 -12.76 -13.17
CA LEU A 20 -28.15 -12.67 -11.81
C LEU A 20 -26.88 -13.52 -11.57
N GLN A 21 -26.44 -14.32 -12.54
CA GLN A 21 -25.15 -15.03 -12.52
C GLN A 21 -24.02 -14.28 -13.25
N GLY A 22 -24.29 -13.09 -13.81
CA GLY A 22 -23.28 -12.19 -14.37
C GLY A 22 -22.38 -11.51 -13.31
N CYS A 23 -22.21 -12.12 -12.13
CA CYS A 23 -21.14 -11.75 -11.22
C CYS A 23 -19.83 -12.20 -11.85
N ALA A 24 -19.05 -11.22 -12.33
CA ALA A 24 -17.77 -11.34 -13.01
C ALA A 24 -16.78 -12.30 -12.32
N SER A 25 -16.93 -13.60 -12.53
CA SER A 25 -15.90 -14.58 -12.22
C SER A 25 -14.71 -14.35 -13.14
N GLN A 26 -13.50 -14.54 -12.62
CA GLN A 26 -12.31 -14.50 -13.47
C GLN A 26 -12.47 -15.48 -14.65
N PRO A 27 -12.02 -15.13 -15.87
CA PRO A 27 -12.05 -16.07 -16.98
C PRO A 27 -11.22 -17.30 -16.67
N GLU A 28 -11.47 -18.43 -17.33
CA GLU A 28 -10.67 -19.65 -17.12
C GLU A 28 -9.16 -19.39 -17.36
N PRO A 29 -8.28 -20.02 -16.58
CA PRO A 29 -6.85 -19.87 -16.76
C PRO A 29 -6.39 -20.47 -18.10
N ALA A 30 -5.43 -19.81 -18.76
CA ALA A 30 -4.84 -20.28 -20.01
C ALA A 30 -3.67 -21.26 -19.79
N PHE A 31 -2.97 -21.19 -18.65
CA PHE A 31 -1.69 -21.89 -18.44
C PHE A 31 -1.65 -22.75 -17.18
N SER A 32 -2.29 -22.32 -16.10
CA SER A 32 -2.11 -22.88 -14.76
C SER A 32 -2.86 -24.17 -14.50
N GLY A 33 -3.83 -24.56 -15.34
CA GLY A 33 -4.51 -25.86 -15.25
C GLY A 33 -5.14 -26.19 -13.89
N GLY A 34 -5.53 -25.19 -13.09
CA GLY A 34 -6.11 -25.41 -11.76
C GLY A 34 -5.10 -25.70 -10.64
N MET A 35 -3.84 -25.30 -10.81
CA MET A 35 -2.78 -25.44 -9.80
C MET A 35 -3.22 -24.98 -8.40
N SER A 36 -2.96 -25.83 -7.40
CA SER A 36 -3.29 -25.55 -6.01
C SER A 36 -2.31 -24.57 -5.35
N THR A 37 -2.74 -23.92 -4.27
CA THR A 37 -1.87 -23.11 -3.41
C THR A 37 -0.69 -23.91 -2.86
N ARG A 38 -0.88 -25.19 -2.52
CA ARG A 38 0.22 -26.05 -2.05
C ARG A 38 1.29 -26.22 -3.13
N ALA A 39 0.89 -26.49 -4.36
CA ALA A 39 1.82 -26.63 -5.48
C ALA A 39 2.58 -25.32 -5.79
N LEU A 40 1.93 -24.15 -5.61
CA LEU A 40 2.62 -22.86 -5.75
C LEU A 40 3.70 -22.62 -4.70
N LEU A 41 3.58 -23.24 -3.52
CA LEU A 41 4.45 -22.99 -2.36
C LEU A 41 5.44 -24.15 -2.09
N ASP A 42 5.40 -25.24 -2.87
CA ASP A 42 6.29 -26.38 -2.63
C ASP A 42 7.77 -26.07 -2.92
N GLY A 43 8.05 -25.14 -3.83
CA GLY A 43 9.40 -24.69 -4.18
C GLY A 43 10.16 -25.61 -5.14
N SER A 44 9.50 -26.64 -5.68
CA SER A 44 10.09 -27.63 -6.58
C SER A 44 10.71 -27.00 -7.84
N VAL A 45 10.09 -25.97 -8.40
CA VAL A 45 10.62 -25.26 -9.58
C VAL A 45 11.90 -24.46 -9.32
N PHE A 46 12.29 -24.30 -8.06
CA PHE A 46 13.51 -23.62 -7.63
C PHE A 46 14.48 -24.56 -6.90
N ASP A 47 14.30 -25.88 -6.99
CA ASP A 47 15.09 -26.89 -6.30
C ASP A 47 15.14 -26.67 -4.76
N ILE A 48 14.02 -26.26 -4.19
CA ILE A 48 13.85 -26.02 -2.76
C ILE A 48 13.13 -27.22 -2.14
N ALA A 49 13.67 -27.72 -1.03
CA ALA A 49 13.05 -28.82 -0.30
C ALA A 49 11.76 -28.38 0.41
N ASP A 50 10.83 -29.32 0.59
CA ASP A 50 9.65 -29.10 1.41
C ASP A 50 10.09 -28.75 2.85
N GLY A 51 9.50 -27.71 3.42
CA GLY A 51 9.83 -27.21 4.75
C GLY A 51 11.12 -26.40 4.88
N GLU A 52 11.90 -26.19 3.82
CA GLU A 52 13.03 -25.25 3.88
C GLU A 52 12.52 -23.82 4.17
N GLN A 53 13.22 -23.05 4.99
CA GLN A 53 12.77 -21.71 5.35
C GLN A 53 13.92 -20.71 5.17
N PRO A 54 13.63 -19.43 4.87
CA PRO A 54 14.64 -18.40 5.01
C PRO A 54 15.09 -18.33 6.48
N PRO A 55 16.25 -17.71 6.77
CA PRO A 55 16.62 -17.40 8.15
C PRO A 55 15.47 -16.71 8.87
N VAL A 56 15.18 -17.16 10.09
CA VAL A 56 14.16 -16.52 10.95
C VAL A 56 14.70 -15.17 11.37
N PRO A 57 14.03 -14.05 11.04
CA PRO A 57 14.52 -12.75 11.44
C PRO A 57 14.24 -12.53 12.92
N GLU A 58 15.28 -12.25 13.69
CA GLU A 58 15.17 -11.63 15.02
C GLU A 58 14.80 -10.14 14.84
N LEU A 59 13.59 -9.92 14.28
CA LEU A 59 13.19 -8.63 13.70
C LEU A 59 13.30 -7.46 14.68
N LEU A 60 13.01 -7.72 15.95
CA LEU A 60 12.93 -6.75 17.04
C LEU A 60 13.82 -7.13 18.23
N GLU A 61 14.81 -7.99 18.04
CA GLU A 61 15.77 -8.26 19.11
C GLU A 61 16.57 -7.00 19.46
N VAL A 62 17.02 -6.95 20.70
CA VAL A 62 17.92 -5.93 21.23
C VAL A 62 19.16 -6.65 21.75
N ASP A 63 20.28 -6.47 21.04
CA ASP A 63 21.56 -7.02 21.47
C ASP A 63 22.22 -6.17 22.58
N GLY A 64 23.39 -6.60 23.05
CA GLY A 64 24.11 -5.90 24.11
C GLY A 64 24.53 -4.47 23.74
N GLU A 65 24.95 -4.23 22.48
CA GLU A 65 25.37 -2.89 22.05
C GLU A 65 24.16 -1.95 21.98
N MET A 66 23.02 -2.44 21.53
CA MET A 66 21.76 -1.69 21.52
C MET A 66 21.28 -1.36 22.93
N HIS A 67 21.40 -2.31 23.87
CA HIS A 67 21.06 -2.10 25.28
C HIS A 67 21.95 -1.00 25.89
N ASP A 68 23.27 -1.09 25.70
CA ASP A 68 24.23 -0.09 26.18
C ASP A 68 23.98 1.29 25.54
N PHE A 69 23.67 1.31 24.24
CA PHE A 69 23.32 2.52 23.51
C PHE A 69 22.10 3.22 24.12
N LEU A 70 21.07 2.45 24.47
CA LEU A 70 19.85 2.96 25.08
C LEU A 70 20.11 3.44 26.52
N ALA A 71 20.77 2.62 27.33
CA ALA A 71 21.07 2.91 28.74
C ALA A 71 21.90 4.18 28.91
N SER A 72 22.80 4.49 27.97
CA SER A 72 23.61 5.71 28.04
C SER A 72 22.88 6.98 27.60
N ARG A 73 21.62 6.90 27.12
CA ARG A 73 20.90 8.02 26.49
C ARG A 73 19.51 8.26 27.07
N VAL A 74 18.84 7.21 27.51
CA VAL A 74 17.44 7.26 27.94
C VAL A 74 17.39 7.05 29.44
N ASP A 75 17.05 8.12 30.17
CA ASP A 75 16.76 8.02 31.59
C ASP A 75 15.52 7.10 31.79
N PRO A 76 15.63 6.02 32.58
CA PRO A 76 14.51 5.14 32.89
C PRO A 76 13.29 5.86 33.48
N GLU A 77 13.52 6.95 34.22
CA GLU A 77 12.48 7.75 34.89
C GLU A 77 11.90 8.86 33.99
N ALA A 78 12.43 9.06 32.79
CA ALA A 78 11.91 10.05 31.84
C ALA A 78 10.47 9.75 31.44
N THR A 79 9.72 10.80 31.11
CA THR A 79 8.35 10.66 30.61
C THR A 79 8.34 9.93 29.26
N PRO A 80 7.23 9.27 28.88
CA PRO A 80 7.15 8.57 27.59
C PRO A 80 7.50 9.45 26.38
N LEU A 81 7.11 10.73 26.40
CA LEU A 81 7.41 11.67 25.32
C LEU A 81 8.91 12.01 25.25
N GLU A 82 9.55 12.21 26.40
CA GLU A 82 11.00 12.43 26.47
C GLU A 82 11.76 11.19 26.00
N LYS A 83 11.34 9.99 26.39
CA LYS A 83 11.94 8.73 25.92
C LYS A 83 11.88 8.62 24.39
N ILE A 84 10.73 8.91 23.78
CA ILE A 84 10.58 8.95 22.31
C ILE A 84 11.60 9.91 21.69
N GLN A 85 11.70 11.14 22.21
CA GLN A 85 12.62 12.15 21.68
C GLN A 85 14.09 11.75 21.83
N LEU A 86 14.48 11.18 22.97
CA LEU A 86 15.86 10.73 23.23
C LEU A 86 16.25 9.57 22.31
N ILE A 87 15.36 8.61 22.09
CA ILE A 87 15.58 7.51 21.13
C ILE A 87 15.72 8.05 19.72
N LEU A 88 14.81 8.94 19.28
CA LEU A 88 14.84 9.51 17.94
C LEU A 88 16.10 10.33 17.67
N ARG A 89 16.52 11.18 18.61
CA ARG A 89 17.81 11.90 18.51
C ARG A 89 18.99 10.94 18.41
N GLY A 90 18.93 9.84 19.16
CA GLY A 90 19.94 8.77 19.09
C GLY A 90 20.00 8.10 17.71
N ILE A 91 18.87 7.91 17.04
CA ILE A 91 18.82 7.26 15.72
C ILE A 91 19.18 8.25 14.60
N LEU A 92 18.56 9.43 14.58
CA LEU A 92 18.51 10.31 13.40
C LEU A 92 19.55 11.45 13.39
N ASP A 93 19.85 12.05 14.54
CA ASP A 93 20.65 13.28 14.59
C ASP A 93 22.15 12.95 14.77
N ASP A 94 22.67 13.15 15.99
CA ASP A 94 24.10 13.03 16.32
C ASP A 94 24.51 11.62 16.76
N GLY A 95 23.58 10.67 16.79
CA GLY A 95 23.86 9.30 17.23
C GLY A 95 24.33 8.38 16.11
N LEU A 96 23.43 7.53 15.60
CA LEU A 96 23.79 6.48 14.63
C LEU A 96 24.08 7.02 13.22
N ARG A 97 23.46 8.16 12.83
CA ARG A 97 23.57 8.76 11.48
C ARG A 97 23.24 7.74 10.38
N MET A 98 22.01 7.24 10.43
CA MET A 98 21.55 6.16 9.57
C MET A 98 21.56 6.55 8.07
N GLU A 99 22.03 5.66 7.21
CA GLU A 99 21.98 5.77 5.76
C GLU A 99 20.69 5.14 5.19
N TYR A 100 20.01 5.85 4.28
CA TYR A 100 18.75 5.36 3.72
C TYR A 100 18.98 4.48 2.49
N GLU A 101 18.54 3.22 2.55
CA GLU A 101 18.65 2.25 1.47
C GLU A 101 17.29 1.68 1.05
N ASN A 102 16.72 2.16 -0.07
CA ASN A 102 15.35 1.86 -0.50
C ASN A 102 14.95 0.38 -0.50
N LEU A 103 15.81 -0.50 -1.04
CA LEU A 103 15.46 -1.90 -1.31
C LEU A 103 15.82 -2.86 -0.16
N GLN A 104 16.63 -2.43 0.80
CA GLN A 104 17.10 -3.29 1.88
C GLN A 104 16.26 -3.06 3.13
N THR A 105 15.50 -4.09 3.53
CA THR A 105 14.83 -4.11 4.84
C THR A 105 15.64 -4.97 5.80
N LEU A 106 16.06 -4.38 6.90
CA LEU A 106 16.86 -5.01 7.96
C LEU A 106 16.02 -5.21 9.22
N SER A 107 16.42 -6.19 10.03
CA SER A 107 15.99 -6.31 11.42
C SER A 107 16.55 -5.15 12.26
N ALA A 108 16.05 -4.97 13.47
CA ALA A 108 16.55 -3.97 14.42
C ALA A 108 18.08 -4.08 14.66
N PRO A 109 18.66 -5.25 15.02
CA PRO A 109 20.11 -5.36 15.25
C PRO A 109 20.92 -5.15 13.97
N GLU A 110 20.46 -5.68 12.83
CA GLU A 110 21.14 -5.46 11.55
C GLU A 110 21.16 -3.98 11.15
N ALA A 111 20.03 -3.27 11.31
CA ALA A 111 19.95 -1.84 11.01
C ALA A 111 20.84 -1.03 11.97
N PHE A 112 20.87 -1.39 13.25
CA PHE A 112 21.74 -0.74 14.24
C PHE A 112 23.22 -0.90 13.90
N ALA A 113 23.66 -2.12 13.60
CA ALA A 113 25.04 -2.43 13.29
C ALA A 113 25.49 -1.84 11.95
N ALA A 114 24.65 -1.97 10.91
CA ALA A 114 24.95 -1.43 9.58
C ALA A 114 24.80 0.09 9.51
N ARG A 115 24.05 0.69 10.46
CA ARG A 115 23.62 2.09 10.42
C ARG A 115 22.96 2.44 9.09
N ALA A 116 22.15 1.52 8.57
CA ALA A 116 21.55 1.64 7.26
C ALA A 116 20.18 0.95 7.20
N GLY A 117 19.41 1.24 6.14
CA GLY A 117 18.18 0.54 5.80
C GLY A 117 17.09 1.46 5.27
N ASN A 118 15.94 0.90 4.93
CA ASN A 118 14.75 1.70 4.57
C ASN A 118 13.87 2.05 5.78
N CYS A 119 12.77 2.75 5.51
CA CYS A 119 11.79 3.17 6.51
C CYS A 119 11.33 2.04 7.44
N MET A 120 11.12 0.83 6.90
CA MET A 120 10.72 -0.32 7.71
C MET A 120 11.83 -0.78 8.66
N SER A 121 13.09 -0.72 8.23
CA SER A 121 14.26 -1.03 9.07
C SER A 121 14.35 -0.05 10.25
N PHE A 122 14.13 1.24 10.00
CA PHE A 122 14.14 2.27 11.03
C PHE A 122 12.94 2.11 11.98
N THR A 123 11.77 1.76 11.46
CA THR A 123 10.59 1.41 12.28
C THR A 123 10.87 0.18 13.17
N ASN A 124 11.52 -0.86 12.64
CA ASN A 124 11.91 -2.04 13.43
C ASN A 124 12.86 -1.64 14.57
N LEU A 125 13.93 -0.90 14.24
CA LEU A 125 14.91 -0.42 15.21
C LEU A 125 14.27 0.43 16.30
N PHE A 126 13.44 1.39 15.92
CA PHE A 126 12.74 2.25 16.87
C PHE A 126 11.81 1.44 17.78
N ILE A 127 11.02 0.51 17.24
CA ILE A 127 10.11 -0.31 18.04
C ILE A 127 10.89 -1.18 19.03
N ALA A 128 12.01 -1.78 18.61
CA ALA A 128 12.86 -2.60 19.48
C ALA A 128 13.39 -1.77 20.66
N LEU A 129 14.04 -0.63 20.38
CA LEU A 129 14.60 0.26 21.40
C LEU A 129 13.51 0.88 22.30
N ALA A 130 12.37 1.26 21.74
CA ALA A 130 11.28 1.85 22.50
C ALA A 130 10.63 0.84 23.45
N ARG A 131 10.45 -0.41 23.01
CA ARG A 131 9.94 -1.49 23.87
C ARG A 131 10.94 -1.81 24.98
N GLU A 132 12.23 -1.86 24.68
CA GLU A 132 13.29 -2.01 25.67
C GLU A 132 13.29 -0.87 26.71
N ALA A 133 12.98 0.36 26.28
CA ALA A 133 12.83 1.51 27.17
C ALA A 133 11.53 1.51 28.03
N GLY A 134 10.72 0.45 27.91
CA GLY A 134 9.45 0.28 28.62
C GLY A 134 8.25 0.98 27.98
N LEU A 135 8.35 1.42 26.72
CA LEU A 135 7.23 2.04 26.00
C LEU A 135 6.31 0.98 25.39
N ARG A 136 5.00 1.25 25.40
CA ARG A 136 4.01 0.44 24.68
C ARG A 136 3.92 0.91 23.24
N VAL A 137 4.57 0.19 22.33
CA VAL A 137 4.67 0.55 20.91
C VAL A 137 4.16 -0.56 20.01
N ARG A 138 3.39 -0.19 19.00
CA ARG A 138 2.78 -1.10 18.02
C ARG A 138 3.08 -0.62 16.60
N TYR A 139 3.20 -1.55 15.66
CA TYR A 139 3.20 -1.19 14.25
C TYR A 139 1.83 -0.64 13.85
N GLN A 140 1.86 0.34 12.97
CA GLN A 140 0.69 0.87 12.32
C GLN A 140 0.94 0.93 10.82
N GLU A 141 0.01 0.36 10.06
CA GLU A 141 0.02 0.43 8.60
C GLU A 141 -0.70 1.69 8.15
N VAL A 142 -0.06 2.43 7.26
CA VAL A 142 -0.61 3.59 6.58
C VAL A 142 -1.02 3.18 5.18
N MET A 143 -2.32 3.26 4.91
CA MET A 143 -2.86 2.99 3.58
C MET A 143 -2.67 4.23 2.71
N LEU A 144 -1.52 4.29 2.03
CA LEU A 144 -1.24 5.36 1.11
C LEU A 144 -2.18 5.27 -0.10
N PRO A 145 -2.64 6.41 -0.64
CA PRO A 145 -3.29 6.42 -1.91
C PRO A 145 -2.29 5.91 -2.94
N PRO A 146 -2.76 5.17 -3.92
CA PRO A 146 -1.85 4.62 -4.89
C PRO A 146 -1.21 5.68 -5.76
N SER A 147 0.06 5.47 -6.09
CA SER A 147 0.76 6.21 -7.15
C SER A 147 0.64 5.49 -8.48
N TRP A 148 0.67 6.28 -9.56
CA TRP A 148 0.63 5.81 -10.94
C TRP A 148 1.92 6.26 -11.62
N THR A 149 2.54 5.37 -12.38
CA THR A 149 3.71 5.68 -13.21
C THR A 149 3.31 6.16 -14.59
N ASP A 150 4.20 6.86 -15.29
CA ASP A 150 4.02 7.39 -16.66
C ASP A 150 3.58 6.34 -17.68
N GLU A 151 3.92 5.06 -17.48
CA GLU A 151 3.43 3.97 -18.34
C GLU A 151 1.93 3.69 -18.18
N GLU A 152 1.20 4.41 -17.31
CA GLU A 152 -0.23 4.25 -16.99
C GLU A 152 -0.69 2.80 -16.82
N THR A 153 0.20 1.81 -16.64
CA THR A 153 -0.15 0.38 -16.61
C THR A 153 0.24 -0.27 -15.30
N THR A 154 1.13 0.37 -14.54
CA THR A 154 1.68 -0.17 -13.29
C THR A 154 1.15 0.64 -12.11
N TRP A 155 0.38 -0.05 -11.27
CA TRP A 155 -0.08 0.43 -9.97
C TRP A 155 0.99 0.03 -8.95
N LEU A 156 1.55 0.97 -8.18
CA LEU A 156 2.48 0.62 -7.11
C LEU A 156 1.72 0.62 -5.78
N TYR A 157 1.64 -0.55 -5.15
CA TYR A 157 1.04 -0.70 -3.83
C TYR A 157 2.05 -0.24 -2.78
N ASN A 158 2.04 1.06 -2.48
CA ASN A 158 2.88 1.65 -1.44
C ASN A 158 2.19 1.47 -0.09
N LEU A 159 2.45 0.34 0.58
CA LEU A 159 2.13 0.25 2.00
C LEU A 159 3.31 0.75 2.80
N HIS A 160 3.02 1.74 3.64
CA HIS A 160 3.97 2.31 4.58
C HIS A 160 3.65 1.81 5.99
N VAL A 161 4.67 1.57 6.79
CA VAL A 161 4.53 1.12 8.18
C VAL A 161 5.31 2.07 9.08
N ASN A 162 4.62 2.58 10.09
CA ASN A 162 5.19 3.44 11.12
C ASN A 162 4.93 2.86 12.53
N ALA A 163 5.40 3.57 13.55
CA ALA A 163 5.24 3.17 14.94
C ALA A 163 4.21 4.04 15.66
N LEU A 164 3.28 3.41 16.37
CA LEU A 164 2.32 4.07 17.24
C LEU A 164 2.69 3.81 18.71
N VAL A 165 3.03 4.86 19.44
CA VAL A 165 3.35 4.82 20.86
C VAL A 165 2.14 5.25 21.67
N ASP A 166 1.72 4.41 22.61
CA ASP A 166 0.64 4.74 23.54
C ASP A 166 1.15 5.67 24.65
N LEU A 167 0.49 6.80 24.84
CA LEU A 167 0.80 7.77 25.88
C LEU A 167 -0.25 7.73 27.02
N PRO A 168 0.08 8.25 28.22
CA PRO A 168 -0.89 8.42 29.28
C PRO A 168 -2.11 9.27 28.85
N GLY A 169 -3.26 9.04 29.47
CA GLY A 169 -4.47 9.83 29.20
C GLY A 169 -5.14 9.54 27.85
N ASN A 170 -4.99 8.33 27.30
CA ASN A 170 -5.51 7.92 25.98
C ASN A 170 -4.95 8.74 24.80
N ALA A 171 -3.80 9.38 24.98
CA ALA A 171 -3.06 10.01 23.89
C ALA A 171 -2.18 8.97 23.17
N SER A 172 -1.72 9.31 21.96
CA SER A 172 -0.79 8.49 21.20
C SER A 172 0.14 9.37 20.37
N GLN A 173 1.38 8.92 20.18
CA GLN A 173 2.34 9.55 19.28
C GLN A 173 2.63 8.62 18.10
N VAL A 174 2.51 9.14 16.88
CA VAL A 174 3.00 8.45 15.68
C VAL A 174 4.44 8.85 15.43
N VAL A 175 5.28 7.86 15.15
CA VAL A 175 6.68 8.02 14.77
C VAL A 175 6.84 7.42 13.37
N ASP A 176 7.09 8.28 12.40
CA ASP A 176 7.15 7.95 10.98
C ASP A 176 8.52 8.36 10.40
N PHE A 177 9.15 7.43 9.69
CA PHE A 177 10.47 7.62 9.09
C PHE A 177 10.40 7.97 7.59
N ASN A 178 9.20 8.05 7.02
CA ASN A 178 8.98 8.56 5.68
C ASN A 178 8.66 10.07 5.74
N LEU A 179 9.72 10.88 5.88
CA LEU A 179 9.61 12.31 6.20
C LEU A 179 9.08 13.19 5.04
N GLU A 180 9.16 12.72 3.79
CA GLU A 180 8.83 13.55 2.63
C GLU A 180 7.32 13.61 2.30
N ASP A 181 6.53 12.59 2.67
CA ASP A 181 5.14 12.42 2.20
C ASP A 181 4.11 12.15 3.33
N TYR A 182 4.48 12.40 4.59
CA TYR A 182 3.62 12.06 5.73
C TYR A 182 2.34 12.92 5.80
N ASP A 183 1.21 12.34 5.41
CA ASP A 183 -0.13 12.89 5.66
C ASP A 183 -0.84 12.09 6.76
N ASN A 184 -1.09 12.77 7.89
CA ASN A 184 -1.81 12.25 9.05
C ASN A 184 -3.24 11.79 8.74
N ASN A 185 -3.79 12.14 7.58
CA ASN A 185 -5.16 11.82 7.20
C ASN A 185 -5.32 10.50 6.46
N TYR A 186 -4.22 9.82 6.13
CA TYR A 186 -4.32 8.51 5.51
C TYR A 186 -5.00 7.51 6.45
N PRO A 187 -5.88 6.63 5.91
CA PRO A 187 -6.45 5.55 6.71
C PRO A 187 -5.33 4.70 7.32
N ARG A 188 -5.44 4.45 8.61
CA ARG A 188 -4.44 3.71 9.38
C ARG A 188 -5.09 2.55 10.08
N ARG A 189 -4.35 1.45 10.20
CA ARG A 189 -4.76 0.31 11.01
C ARG A 189 -3.59 -0.22 11.81
N LEU A 190 -3.90 -0.73 13.00
CA LEU A 190 -2.90 -1.45 13.79
C LEU A 190 -2.46 -2.69 13.02
N LEU A 191 -1.16 -2.94 13.05
CA LEU A 191 -0.54 -4.08 12.41
C LEU A 191 0.10 -4.94 13.53
N PRO A 192 -0.30 -6.22 13.68
CA PRO A 192 0.36 -7.09 14.64
C PRO A 192 1.79 -7.42 14.18
N ASP A 193 2.68 -7.72 15.11
CA ASP A 193 4.09 -8.01 14.82
C ASP A 193 4.27 -9.13 13.79
N ILE A 194 3.43 -10.18 13.82
CA ILE A 194 3.45 -11.27 12.84
C ILE A 194 3.15 -10.79 11.40
N ALA A 195 2.29 -9.77 11.26
CA ALA A 195 2.00 -9.17 9.96
C ALA A 195 3.13 -8.21 9.53
N ALA A 196 3.82 -7.57 10.48
CA ALA A 196 5.05 -6.84 10.18
C ALA A 196 6.17 -7.79 9.72
N GLU A 197 6.34 -8.96 10.36
CA GLU A 197 7.26 -10.01 9.91
C GLU A 197 6.92 -10.48 8.48
N ALA A 198 5.64 -10.67 8.17
CA ALA A 198 5.21 -11.02 6.81
C ALA A 198 5.63 -9.95 5.77
N ARG A 199 5.52 -8.66 6.12
CA ARG A 199 5.97 -7.54 5.27
C ARG A 199 7.48 -7.52 5.10
N TYR A 200 8.23 -7.78 6.18
CA TYR A 200 9.68 -7.91 6.13
C TYR A 200 10.08 -8.98 5.11
N HIS A 201 9.48 -10.17 5.20
CA HIS A 201 9.74 -11.24 4.24
C HIS A 201 9.33 -10.87 2.81
N SER A 202 8.20 -10.17 2.61
CA SER A 202 7.84 -9.68 1.26
C SER A 202 8.90 -8.72 0.70
N ASN A 203 9.41 -7.78 1.50
CA ASN A 203 10.45 -6.85 1.06
C ASN A 203 11.77 -7.59 0.75
N MET A 204 12.15 -8.54 1.59
CA MET A 204 13.33 -9.38 1.34
C MET A 204 13.18 -10.24 0.08
N GLY A 205 11.97 -10.73 -0.20
CA GLY A 205 11.67 -11.43 -1.45
C GLY A 205 11.94 -10.54 -2.67
N VAL A 206 11.52 -9.26 -2.62
CA VAL A 206 11.80 -8.27 -3.67
C VAL A 206 13.30 -7.96 -3.76
N TYR A 207 13.97 -7.77 -2.63
CA TYR A 207 15.42 -7.56 -2.59
C TYR A 207 16.19 -8.67 -3.31
N TRP A 208 15.94 -9.94 -2.97
CA TRP A 208 16.60 -11.07 -3.63
C TRP A 208 16.19 -11.22 -5.10
N MET A 209 14.96 -10.86 -5.45
CA MET A 209 14.52 -10.82 -6.84
C MET A 209 15.28 -9.76 -7.66
N THR A 210 15.68 -8.63 -7.06
CA THR A 210 16.54 -7.62 -7.72
C THR A 210 18.01 -8.01 -7.80
N ARG A 211 18.43 -9.00 -7.01
CA ARG A 211 19.78 -9.58 -7.02
C ARG A 211 19.90 -10.81 -7.91
N GLU A 212 18.84 -11.15 -8.65
CA GLU A 212 18.79 -12.35 -9.51
C GLU A 212 19.03 -13.66 -8.72
N GLU A 213 18.56 -13.69 -7.46
CA GLU A 213 18.64 -14.84 -6.55
C GLU A 213 17.24 -15.45 -6.32
N PRO A 214 16.67 -16.16 -7.31
CA PRO A 214 15.27 -16.58 -7.29
C PRO A 214 14.95 -17.56 -6.17
N ARG A 215 15.90 -18.41 -5.78
CA ARG A 215 15.75 -19.36 -4.68
C ARG A 215 15.49 -18.67 -3.35
N ARG A 216 16.31 -17.64 -3.02
CA ARG A 216 16.12 -16.85 -1.80
C ARG A 216 14.86 -16.01 -1.87
N SER A 217 14.60 -15.41 -3.03
CA SER A 217 13.38 -14.64 -3.27
C SER A 217 12.12 -15.47 -2.98
N PHE A 218 12.06 -16.70 -3.50
CA PHE A 218 10.96 -17.62 -3.26
C PHE A 218 10.78 -17.97 -1.79
N LEU A 219 11.85 -18.32 -1.08
CA LEU A 219 11.78 -18.65 0.36
C LEU A 219 11.14 -17.52 1.17
N HIS A 220 11.54 -16.27 0.88
CA HIS A 220 10.98 -15.10 1.53
C HIS A 220 9.52 -14.85 1.13
N PHE A 221 9.13 -14.95 -0.14
CA PHE A 221 7.71 -14.81 -0.52
C PHE A 221 6.83 -15.92 0.06
N ARG A 222 7.31 -17.16 0.07
CA ARG A 222 6.63 -18.30 0.71
C ARG A 222 6.36 -17.99 2.18
N ARG A 223 7.39 -17.56 2.92
CA ARG A 223 7.25 -17.22 4.33
C ARG A 223 6.27 -16.07 4.56
N ALA A 224 6.29 -15.02 3.74
CA ALA A 224 5.31 -13.94 3.82
C ALA A 224 3.86 -14.43 3.64
N ILE A 225 3.64 -15.34 2.69
CA ILE A 225 2.32 -15.95 2.42
C ILE A 225 1.90 -16.89 3.55
N GLU A 226 2.82 -17.67 4.13
CA GLU A 226 2.52 -18.53 5.28
C GLU A 226 2.08 -17.72 6.51
N LEU A 227 2.69 -16.55 6.71
CA LEU A 227 2.39 -15.65 7.83
C LEU A 227 1.08 -14.87 7.64
N ALA A 228 0.76 -14.46 6.41
CA ALA A 228 -0.48 -13.74 6.11
C ALA A 228 -1.06 -14.18 4.74
N PRO A 229 -1.72 -15.35 4.68
CA PRO A 229 -2.11 -16.00 3.43
C PRO A 229 -3.13 -15.20 2.63
N ASP A 230 -3.92 -14.34 3.28
CA ASP A 230 -4.97 -13.54 2.65
C ASP A 230 -4.46 -12.21 2.06
N THR A 231 -3.16 -11.95 2.13
CA THR A 231 -2.56 -10.71 1.64
C THR A 231 -2.27 -10.79 0.14
N GLY A 232 -3.07 -10.12 -0.70
CA GLY A 232 -3.03 -10.23 -2.16
C GLY A 232 -1.67 -9.89 -2.78
N HIS A 233 -1.03 -8.80 -2.33
CA HIS A 233 0.23 -8.33 -2.91
C HIS A 233 1.40 -9.31 -2.73
N PHE A 234 1.38 -10.18 -1.72
CA PHE A 234 2.39 -11.23 -1.57
C PHE A 234 2.29 -12.26 -2.71
N TRP A 235 1.08 -12.62 -3.12
CA TRP A 235 0.84 -13.46 -4.29
C TRP A 235 1.23 -12.77 -5.59
N THR A 236 1.02 -11.45 -5.68
CA THR A 236 1.45 -10.65 -6.84
C THR A 236 2.97 -10.63 -6.99
N ASN A 237 3.69 -10.49 -5.88
CA ASN A 237 5.15 -10.57 -5.86
C ASN A 237 5.64 -11.96 -6.25
N LEU A 238 5.06 -13.02 -5.69
CA LEU A 238 5.39 -14.40 -6.07
C LEU A 238 5.11 -14.68 -7.56
N GLY A 239 3.98 -14.19 -8.09
CA GLY A 239 3.66 -14.30 -9.52
C GLY A 239 4.63 -13.52 -10.40
N THR A 240 5.15 -12.40 -9.92
CA THR A 240 6.18 -11.61 -10.61
C THR A 240 7.51 -12.36 -10.66
N LEU A 241 7.91 -13.01 -9.57
CA LEU A 241 9.08 -13.89 -9.52
C LEU A 241 8.94 -15.02 -10.55
N PHE A 242 7.85 -15.80 -10.49
CA PHE A 242 7.64 -16.89 -11.45
C PHE A 242 7.65 -16.42 -12.91
N ARG A 243 7.09 -15.24 -13.20
CA ARG A 243 7.10 -14.66 -14.55
C ARG A 243 8.52 -14.30 -15.01
N ARG A 244 9.36 -13.76 -14.12
CA ARG A 244 10.76 -13.43 -14.41
C ARG A 244 11.57 -14.69 -14.72
N GLU A 245 11.33 -15.76 -13.98
CA GLU A 245 12.00 -17.06 -14.14
C GLU A 245 11.37 -17.94 -15.24
N GLY A 246 10.36 -17.45 -15.96
CA GLY A 246 9.74 -18.17 -17.09
C GLY A 246 8.76 -19.29 -16.69
N HIS A 247 8.40 -19.43 -15.42
CA HIS A 247 7.41 -20.40 -14.93
C HIS A 247 5.98 -19.89 -15.12
N ILE A 248 5.51 -19.81 -16.37
CA ILE A 248 4.28 -19.11 -16.75
C ILE A 248 3.01 -19.67 -16.10
N ALA A 249 2.90 -21.00 -15.98
CA ALA A 249 1.79 -21.63 -15.28
C ALA A 249 1.73 -21.23 -13.79
N HIS A 250 2.87 -21.17 -13.12
CA HIS A 250 2.97 -20.75 -11.72
C HIS A 250 2.69 -19.25 -11.58
N ALA A 251 3.20 -18.43 -12.51
CA ALA A 251 2.96 -17.00 -12.55
C ALA A 251 1.47 -16.68 -12.66
N GLU A 252 0.76 -17.30 -13.61
CA GLU A 252 -0.67 -17.11 -13.77
C GLU A 252 -1.43 -17.53 -12.50
N ALA A 253 -1.15 -18.70 -11.94
CA ALA A 253 -1.83 -19.18 -10.74
C ALA A 253 -1.59 -18.28 -9.51
N ALA A 254 -0.36 -17.81 -9.30
CA ALA A 254 -0.04 -16.89 -8.21
C ALA A 254 -0.73 -15.53 -8.40
N LEU A 255 -0.66 -14.93 -9.59
CA LEU A 255 -1.34 -13.65 -9.85
C LEU A 255 -2.86 -13.76 -9.69
N ARG A 256 -3.48 -14.84 -10.16
CA ARG A 256 -4.92 -15.10 -9.96
C ARG A 256 -5.27 -15.27 -8.49
N ASN A 257 -4.37 -15.82 -7.67
CA ASN A 257 -4.52 -15.87 -6.22
C ASN A 257 -4.50 -14.47 -5.58
N GLY A 258 -3.67 -13.55 -6.08
CA GLY A 258 -3.66 -12.14 -5.67
C GLY A 258 -4.99 -11.45 -6.01
N VAL A 259 -5.50 -11.65 -7.23
CA VAL A 259 -6.82 -11.11 -7.65
C VAL A 259 -7.96 -11.64 -6.78
N ARG A 260 -7.95 -12.93 -6.38
CA ARG A 260 -9.03 -13.51 -5.56
C ARG A 260 -9.13 -12.95 -4.14
N ARG A 261 -8.02 -12.47 -3.56
CA ARG A 261 -7.96 -12.04 -2.16
C ARG A 261 -8.39 -10.59 -2.00
N ASP A 262 -7.65 -9.70 -2.65
CA ASP A 262 -7.85 -8.25 -2.46
C ASP A 262 -8.36 -7.55 -3.73
N GLY A 263 -8.72 -8.29 -4.79
CA GLY A 263 -9.12 -7.68 -6.07
C GLY A 263 -8.01 -6.81 -6.66
N GLU A 264 -6.75 -7.18 -6.40
CA GLU A 264 -5.61 -6.29 -6.56
C GLU A 264 -5.40 -5.89 -8.03
N ALA A 265 -5.49 -4.59 -8.31
CA ALA A 265 -5.31 -4.08 -9.67
C ALA A 265 -3.89 -4.33 -10.22
N VAL A 266 -2.85 -4.45 -9.35
CA VAL A 266 -1.49 -4.81 -9.78
C VAL A 266 -1.48 -6.22 -10.35
N ALA A 267 -2.11 -7.17 -9.64
CA ALA A 267 -2.22 -8.56 -10.08
C ALA A 267 -2.93 -8.65 -11.44
N MET A 268 -4.02 -7.89 -11.61
CA MET A 268 -4.76 -7.81 -12.88
C MET A 268 -3.90 -7.21 -14.00
N SER A 269 -3.16 -6.11 -13.75
CA SER A 269 -2.22 -5.54 -14.72
C SER A 269 -1.13 -6.54 -15.11
N ASN A 270 -0.57 -7.28 -14.14
CA ASN A 270 0.44 -8.29 -14.39
C ASN A 270 -0.12 -9.48 -15.20
N LEU A 271 -1.36 -9.88 -14.95
CA LEU A 271 -2.06 -10.87 -15.77
C LEU A 271 -2.29 -10.37 -17.19
N ALA A 272 -2.76 -9.14 -17.37
CA ALA A 272 -2.90 -8.55 -18.69
C ALA A 272 -1.57 -8.55 -19.46
N LYS A 273 -0.47 -8.09 -18.83
CA LYS A 273 0.88 -8.13 -19.41
C LYS A 273 1.33 -9.55 -19.75
N LEU A 274 1.04 -10.53 -18.88
CA LEU A 274 1.32 -11.94 -19.14
C LEU A 274 0.57 -12.43 -20.39
N TYR A 275 -0.73 -12.17 -20.49
CA TYR A 275 -1.56 -12.62 -21.60
C TYR A 275 -1.23 -11.94 -22.93
N VAL A 276 -0.87 -10.66 -22.92
CA VAL A 276 -0.34 -9.99 -24.13
C VAL A 276 0.92 -10.70 -24.62
N ARG A 277 1.87 -10.98 -23.71
CA ARG A 277 3.14 -11.63 -24.05
C ARG A 277 2.97 -13.02 -24.66
N TYR A 278 1.96 -13.77 -24.23
CA TYR A 278 1.71 -15.15 -24.66
C TYR A 278 0.48 -15.31 -25.56
N ASP A 279 0.15 -14.26 -26.32
CA ASP A 279 -0.88 -14.26 -27.37
C ASP A 279 -2.25 -14.78 -26.88
N ARG A 280 -2.74 -14.16 -25.81
CA ARG A 280 -4.09 -14.36 -25.25
C ARG A 280 -4.82 -13.02 -25.15
N PRO A 281 -5.10 -12.34 -26.28
CA PRO A 281 -5.61 -10.96 -26.30
C PRO A 281 -6.97 -10.81 -25.62
N GLU A 282 -7.84 -11.82 -25.68
CA GLU A 282 -9.16 -11.78 -25.04
C GLU A 282 -9.06 -11.75 -23.50
N LEU A 283 -8.18 -12.57 -22.93
CA LEU A 283 -7.91 -12.57 -21.49
C LEU A 283 -7.24 -11.27 -21.06
N ALA A 284 -6.27 -10.79 -21.85
CA ALA A 284 -5.64 -9.50 -21.60
C ALA A 284 -6.66 -8.36 -21.54
N ALA A 285 -7.51 -8.24 -22.56
CA ALA A 285 -8.55 -7.22 -22.65
C ALA A 285 -9.53 -7.28 -21.47
N TRP A 286 -9.87 -8.48 -21.00
CA TRP A 286 -10.74 -8.65 -19.83
C TRP A 286 -10.11 -8.03 -18.57
N TYR A 287 -8.85 -8.38 -18.27
CA TYR A 287 -8.14 -7.85 -17.10
C TYR A 287 -7.86 -6.35 -17.22
N GLU A 288 -7.51 -5.86 -18.41
CA GLU A 288 -7.34 -4.42 -18.67
C GLU A 288 -8.63 -3.64 -18.38
N GLU A 289 -9.79 -4.17 -18.79
CA GLU A 289 -11.06 -3.49 -18.52
C GLU A 289 -11.41 -3.49 -17.02
N GLN A 290 -11.04 -4.53 -16.28
CA GLN A 290 -11.17 -4.53 -14.82
C GLN A 290 -10.27 -3.46 -14.19
N VAL A 291 -9.01 -3.35 -14.62
CA VAL A 291 -8.07 -2.31 -14.16
C VAL A 291 -8.60 -0.91 -14.48
N ARG A 292 -9.09 -0.68 -15.70
CA ARG A 292 -9.71 0.60 -16.09
C ARG A 292 -10.94 0.92 -15.25
N THR A 293 -11.78 -0.07 -14.98
CA THR A 293 -12.98 0.11 -14.13
C THR A 293 -12.60 0.44 -12.70
N PHE A 294 -11.62 -0.24 -12.12
CA PHE A 294 -11.07 0.08 -10.80
C PHE A 294 -10.56 1.52 -10.74
N ARG A 295 -9.76 1.93 -11.73
CA ARG A 295 -9.22 3.28 -11.85
C ARG A 295 -10.30 4.36 -11.91
N ARG A 296 -11.29 4.22 -12.78
CA ARG A 296 -12.40 5.19 -12.93
C ARG A 296 -13.26 5.32 -11.66
N LYS A 297 -13.22 4.32 -10.77
CA LYS A 297 -13.89 4.35 -9.46
C LYS A 297 -12.99 4.90 -8.34
N ASN A 298 -11.67 4.88 -8.52
CA ASN A 298 -10.72 5.32 -7.50
C ASN A 298 -10.60 6.86 -7.48
N PRO A 299 -10.99 7.55 -6.38
CA PRO A 299 -10.89 9.00 -6.29
C PRO A 299 -9.46 9.52 -6.40
N TYR A 300 -8.47 8.75 -5.95
CA TYR A 300 -7.06 9.15 -6.00
C TYR A 300 -6.47 9.03 -7.40
N TYR A 301 -6.96 8.10 -8.23
CA TYR A 301 -6.62 8.09 -9.65
C TYR A 301 -7.16 9.32 -10.37
N LEU A 302 -8.42 9.67 -10.10
CA LEU A 302 -9.03 10.89 -10.66
C LEU A 302 -8.31 12.15 -10.18
N TYR A 303 -7.90 12.19 -8.92
CA TYR A 303 -7.08 13.28 -8.40
C TYR A 303 -5.69 13.36 -9.07
N HIS A 304 -5.05 12.22 -9.32
CA HIS A 304 -3.80 12.17 -10.08
C HIS A 304 -3.99 12.72 -11.50
N LEU A 305 -5.01 12.26 -12.25
CA LEU A 305 -5.36 12.81 -13.57
C LEU A 305 -5.64 14.31 -13.51
N ALA A 306 -6.29 14.79 -12.45
CA ALA A 306 -6.54 16.20 -12.25
C ALA A 306 -5.24 17.00 -12.10
N ARG A 307 -4.28 16.48 -11.34
CA ARG A 307 -2.95 17.11 -11.15
C ARG A 307 -2.16 17.16 -12.45
N GLU A 308 -2.14 16.06 -13.22
CA GLU A 308 -1.47 16.00 -14.52
C GLU A 308 -2.10 17.00 -15.50
N SER A 309 -3.44 17.03 -15.58
CA SER A 309 -4.15 17.99 -16.43
C SER A 309 -3.85 19.44 -16.01
N TYR A 310 -3.79 19.72 -14.71
CA TYR A 310 -3.46 21.04 -14.19
C TYR A 310 -2.02 21.45 -14.53
N ALA A 311 -1.05 20.55 -14.34
CA ALA A 311 0.35 20.78 -14.68
C ALA A 311 0.56 21.00 -16.18
N ALA A 312 -0.24 20.33 -17.02
CA ALA A 312 -0.26 20.51 -18.48
C ALA A 312 -1.00 21.78 -18.94
N GLY A 313 -1.59 22.55 -18.03
CA GLY A 313 -2.37 23.76 -18.34
C GLY A 313 -3.79 23.47 -18.86
N ASP A 314 -4.23 22.20 -18.90
CA ASP A 314 -5.63 21.86 -19.18
C ASP A 314 -6.47 21.94 -17.89
N VAL A 315 -6.69 23.18 -17.47
CA VAL A 315 -7.40 23.51 -16.23
C VAL A 315 -8.87 23.03 -16.27
N ARG A 316 -9.47 22.93 -17.46
CA ARG A 316 -10.86 22.45 -17.60
C ARG A 316 -10.96 20.96 -17.29
N SER A 317 -10.06 20.15 -17.83
CA SER A 317 -9.99 18.72 -17.51
C SER A 317 -9.59 18.51 -16.05
N ALA A 318 -8.66 19.32 -15.52
CA ALA A 318 -8.29 19.29 -14.10
C ALA A 318 -9.50 19.48 -13.18
N LYS A 319 -10.31 20.51 -13.44
CA LYS A 319 -11.57 20.79 -12.71
C LYS A 319 -12.55 19.62 -12.81
N ALA A 320 -12.73 19.04 -14.00
CA ALA A 320 -13.64 17.91 -14.19
C ALA A 320 -13.20 16.69 -13.39
N HIS A 321 -11.93 16.29 -13.51
CA HIS A 321 -11.37 15.14 -12.81
C HIS A 321 -11.41 15.29 -11.28
N VAL A 322 -11.01 16.46 -10.75
CA VAL A 322 -11.04 16.67 -9.29
C VAL A 322 -12.46 16.75 -8.73
N THR A 323 -13.42 17.28 -9.51
CA THR A 323 -14.84 17.26 -9.13
C THR A 323 -15.35 15.83 -9.02
N ASP A 324 -14.98 14.96 -9.95
CA ASP A 324 -15.34 13.55 -9.92
C ASP A 324 -14.66 12.77 -8.78
N ALA A 325 -13.44 13.16 -8.41
CA ALA A 325 -12.76 12.66 -7.21
C ALA A 325 -13.54 13.05 -5.93
N ILE A 326 -13.94 14.32 -5.80
CA ILE A 326 -14.73 14.82 -4.66
C ILE A 326 -16.07 14.11 -4.55
N ARG A 327 -16.75 13.83 -5.67
CA ARG A 327 -18.02 13.08 -5.68
C ARG A 327 -17.88 11.66 -5.10
N ARG A 328 -16.72 11.01 -5.31
CA ARG A 328 -16.43 9.66 -4.80
C ARG A 328 -15.91 9.69 -3.37
N HIS A 329 -15.11 10.68 -3.03
CA HIS A 329 -14.54 10.86 -1.70
C HIS A 329 -14.32 12.35 -1.40
N GLY A 330 -15.31 12.97 -0.75
CA GLY A 330 -15.27 14.41 -0.45
C GLY A 330 -14.51 14.80 0.82
N GLY A 331 -13.94 13.82 1.54
CA GLY A 331 -13.24 14.01 2.81
C GLY A 331 -11.76 14.39 2.66
N ASP A 332 -11.20 14.30 1.45
CA ASP A 332 -9.81 14.66 1.21
C ASP A 332 -9.70 16.13 0.83
N ARG A 333 -9.08 16.89 1.72
CA ARG A 333 -8.81 18.32 1.55
C ARG A 333 -8.04 18.66 0.29
N ARG A 334 -7.09 17.81 -0.12
CA ARG A 334 -6.23 18.07 -1.28
C ARG A 334 -7.04 18.15 -2.57
N PHE A 335 -8.18 17.48 -2.62
CA PHE A 335 -9.10 17.58 -3.76
C PHE A 335 -9.75 18.96 -3.81
N HIS A 336 -10.18 19.50 -2.66
CA HIS A 336 -10.75 20.84 -2.59
C HIS A 336 -9.71 21.94 -2.86
N ASP A 337 -8.46 21.72 -2.46
CA ASP A 337 -7.34 22.62 -2.78
C ASP A 337 -7.11 22.72 -4.29
N LEU A 338 -7.01 21.58 -4.97
CA LEU A 338 -6.80 21.55 -6.41
C LEU A 338 -8.00 22.10 -7.17
N LEU A 339 -9.23 21.85 -6.69
CA LEU A 339 -10.42 22.48 -7.24
C LEU A 339 -10.37 24.00 -7.08
N ALA A 340 -9.94 24.51 -5.92
CA ALA A 340 -9.79 25.94 -5.73
C ALA A 340 -8.78 26.57 -6.69
N MET A 341 -7.60 25.93 -6.86
CA MET A 341 -6.57 26.38 -7.80
C MET A 341 -7.11 26.42 -9.23
N ALA A 342 -7.77 25.34 -9.67
CA ALA A 342 -8.38 25.28 -11.00
C ALA A 342 -9.47 26.33 -11.21
N GLU A 343 -10.31 26.59 -10.19
CA GLU A 343 -11.36 27.62 -10.27
C GLU A 343 -10.78 29.04 -10.32
N LEU A 344 -9.69 29.33 -9.62
CA LEU A 344 -9.02 30.63 -9.69
C LEU A 344 -8.48 30.91 -11.09
N GLU A 345 -7.81 29.92 -11.69
CA GLU A 345 -7.23 30.05 -13.02
C GLU A 345 -8.29 30.14 -14.12
N LEU A 346 -9.47 29.54 -13.89
CA LEU A 346 -10.66 29.75 -14.74
C LEU A 346 -11.41 31.06 -14.47
N GLY A 347 -10.95 31.90 -13.53
CA GLY A 347 -11.56 33.19 -13.20
C GLY A 347 -12.79 33.11 -12.26
N ASN A 348 -13.06 31.94 -11.68
CA ASN A 348 -14.23 31.69 -10.84
C ASN A 348 -13.91 31.89 -9.35
N ALA A 349 -13.57 33.11 -8.95
CA ALA A 349 -13.13 33.44 -7.58
C ALA A 349 -14.14 33.00 -6.49
N SER A 350 -15.44 33.14 -6.74
CA SER A 350 -16.49 32.69 -5.80
C SER A 350 -16.46 31.18 -5.55
N ALA A 351 -16.25 30.38 -6.60
CA ALA A 351 -16.20 28.91 -6.51
C ALA A 351 -14.88 28.45 -5.86
N ALA A 352 -13.78 29.13 -6.16
CA ALA A 352 -12.50 28.91 -5.50
C ALA A 352 -12.59 29.14 -3.99
N ARG A 353 -13.25 30.23 -3.56
CA ARG A 353 -13.45 30.54 -2.15
C ARG A 353 -14.23 29.45 -1.43
N LEU A 354 -15.30 28.93 -2.02
CA LEU A 354 -16.08 27.82 -1.45
C LEU A 354 -15.22 26.56 -1.29
N SER A 355 -14.39 26.27 -2.29
CA SER A 355 -13.49 25.11 -2.27
C SER A 355 -12.42 25.26 -1.17
N LEU A 356 -11.81 26.45 -1.02
CA LEU A 356 -10.87 26.73 0.08
C LEU A 356 -11.53 26.70 1.47
N GLN A 357 -12.79 27.13 1.60
CA GLN A 357 -13.52 26.97 2.86
C GLN A 357 -13.72 25.50 3.20
N ARG A 358 -14.00 24.66 2.19
CA ARG A 358 -14.14 23.22 2.39
C ARG A 358 -12.81 22.55 2.73
N ALA A 359 -11.73 22.96 2.08
CA ALA A 359 -10.38 22.58 2.47
C ALA A 359 -10.08 22.97 3.92
N LEU A 360 -10.28 24.23 4.31
CA LEU A 360 -10.08 24.68 5.69
C LEU A 360 -10.89 23.86 6.72
N ALA A 361 -12.12 23.47 6.38
CA ALA A 361 -12.95 22.63 7.25
C ALA A 361 -12.37 21.22 7.47
N LEU A 362 -11.58 20.71 6.51
CA LEU A 362 -10.91 19.41 6.53
C LEU A 362 -9.42 19.51 6.92
N ALA A 363 -8.95 20.70 7.32
CA ALA A 363 -7.56 20.97 7.68
C ALA A 363 -7.32 20.82 9.18
N GLU A 364 -6.22 20.12 9.52
CA GLU A 364 -5.67 20.03 10.87
C GLU A 364 -4.68 21.18 11.12
N ALA A 365 -4.37 21.48 12.38
CA ALA A 365 -3.31 22.42 12.71
C ALA A 365 -1.94 21.80 12.36
N PRO A 366 -0.97 22.54 11.76
CA PRO A 366 -0.93 23.99 11.49
C PRO A 366 -1.51 24.42 10.12
N GLN A 367 -1.91 23.47 9.27
CA GLN A 367 -2.31 23.73 7.88
C GLN A 367 -3.50 24.71 7.77
N ARG A 368 -4.35 24.78 8.80
CA ARG A 368 -5.46 25.73 8.92
C ARG A 368 -5.05 27.19 8.72
N GLU A 369 -3.87 27.58 9.18
CA GLU A 369 -3.37 28.96 9.05
C GLU A 369 -3.12 29.31 7.58
N SER A 370 -2.41 28.44 6.84
CA SER A 370 -2.19 28.61 5.40
C SER A 370 -3.48 28.79 4.60
N TYR A 371 -4.56 28.08 4.95
CA TYR A 371 -5.85 28.27 4.26
C TYR A 371 -6.56 29.56 4.65
N ARG A 372 -6.41 30.03 5.89
CA ARG A 372 -6.96 31.34 6.30
C ARG A 372 -6.28 32.45 5.51
N ASP A 373 -4.96 32.42 5.38
CA ASP A 373 -4.19 33.41 4.60
C ASP A 373 -4.65 33.42 3.12
N LYS A 374 -4.80 32.24 2.51
CA LYS A 374 -5.32 32.10 1.14
C LYS A 374 -6.72 32.71 0.99
N LEU A 375 -7.60 32.49 1.95
CA LEU A 375 -8.96 33.04 1.92
C LEU A 375 -8.96 34.57 2.08
N GLU A 376 -8.12 35.12 2.95
CA GLU A 376 -7.99 36.57 3.14
C GLU A 376 -7.49 37.26 1.86
N GLN A 377 -6.47 36.70 1.20
CA GLN A 377 -5.96 37.21 -0.07
C GLN A 377 -7.01 37.25 -1.18
N LEU A 378 -7.96 36.31 -1.18
CA LEU A 378 -9.06 36.29 -2.15
C LEU A 378 -10.18 37.28 -1.83
N THR A 379 -10.31 37.71 -0.58
CA THR A 379 -11.30 38.71 -0.16
C THR A 379 -10.78 40.15 -0.19
N GLY A 380 -9.46 40.33 -0.21
CA GLY A 380 -8.79 41.64 -0.26
C GLY A 380 -8.56 42.21 -1.67
N ARG A 381 -9.07 41.54 -2.71
CA ARG A 381 -9.11 42.01 -4.11
C ARG A 381 -10.56 42.27 -4.50
#